data_AF-A0A7C1W2W6-F1
#
_entry.id   AF-A0A7C1W2W6-F1
#
_cell.length_a   1.000
_cell.length_b   1.000
_cell.length_c   1.000
_cell.angle_alpha   90.00
_cell.angle_beta   90.00
_cell.angle_gamma   90.00
#
_symmetry.space_group_name_H-M   'P 1'
#
loop_
_entity.id
_entity.type
_entity.pdbx_description
1 polymer ?
#
loop_
_entity_poly.entity_id
_entity_poly.type
_entity_poly.pdbx_seq_one_letter_code
_entity_poly.pdbx_strand_id
1 'polypeptide(L)'
;MKIHESTTHYLEPEKFLIPMFRKVTGSMFELAKYYENYWRNRDKTWRSKYRRECFSKRPIPVKVNIEGMRKSFETEFIDIRDNLRNYLPDDIIASVENIVNNGDSFNEELWSKIVYHHAAAYKNLHDEGDKYRLLDSLKTLWLGRFVRYAEQVKDMDINEAEWLIQQQAEVFEKNFDYFKSIY
;
A
#
# COMPACT_ATOMS: atom_id res chain seq x y z
N MET A 1 29.65 -13.52 3.84
CA MET A 1 28.34 -12.85 3.71
C MET A 1 28.27 -11.77 4.78
N LYS A 2 28.39 -10.48 4.42
CA LYS A 2 28.14 -9.41 5.38
C LYS A 2 26.62 -9.21 5.43
N ILE A 3 25.97 -9.87 6.38
CA ILE A 3 24.59 -9.54 6.74
C ILE A 3 24.71 -8.16 7.40
N HIS A 4 24.19 -7.12 6.75
CA HIS A 4 24.09 -5.82 7.40
C HIS A 4 23.08 -5.96 8.53
N GLU A 5 23.35 -5.39 9.70
CA GLU A 5 22.47 -5.47 10.86
C GLU A 5 21.03 -5.06 10.52
N SER A 6 20.90 -4.03 9.66
CA SER A 6 19.63 -3.56 9.07
C SER A 6 18.84 -4.64 8.34
N THR A 7 19.51 -5.62 7.71
CA THR A 7 18.86 -6.67 6.92
C THR A 7 18.26 -7.77 7.81
N THR A 8 18.85 -8.00 8.99
CA THR A 8 18.36 -8.96 9.99
C THR A 8 17.05 -8.50 10.65
N HIS A 9 16.82 -7.19 10.75
CA HIS A 9 15.58 -6.63 11.30
C HIS A 9 14.34 -6.89 10.43
N TYR A 10 14.50 -7.17 9.14
CA TYR A 10 13.37 -7.45 8.24
C TYR A 10 12.81 -8.87 8.37
N LEU A 11 13.42 -9.72 9.21
CA LEU A 11 12.89 -11.06 9.51
C LEU A 11 11.68 -11.03 10.46
N GLU A 12 11.43 -9.89 11.13
CA GLU A 12 10.24 -9.63 11.96
C GLU A 12 9.35 -8.54 11.31
N PRO A 13 8.68 -8.84 10.18
CA PRO A 13 7.97 -7.84 9.39
C PRO A 13 6.93 -7.07 10.21
N GLU A 14 6.19 -7.74 11.09
CA GLU A 14 5.14 -7.11 11.92
C GLU A 14 5.70 -6.01 12.85
N LYS A 15 6.86 -6.26 13.46
CA LYS A 15 7.45 -5.35 14.45
C LYS A 15 8.05 -4.09 13.82
N PHE A 16 8.63 -4.21 12.63
CA PHE A 16 9.39 -3.13 12.02
C PHE A 16 8.69 -2.48 10.81
N LEU A 17 7.90 -3.23 10.04
CA LEU A 17 7.23 -2.66 8.85
C LEU A 17 6.06 -1.76 9.23
N ILE A 18 5.30 -2.07 10.28
CA ILE A 18 4.10 -1.29 10.64
C ILE A 18 4.45 0.16 11.05
N PRO A 19 5.44 0.43 11.93
CA PRO A 19 5.88 1.80 12.22
C PRO A 19 6.52 2.49 11.02
N MET A 20 7.25 1.73 10.19
CA MET A 20 7.91 2.25 8.99
C MET A 20 6.91 2.66 7.92
N PHE A 21 5.81 1.92 7.79
CA PHE A 21 4.74 2.19 6.83
C PHE A 21 4.26 3.63 6.95
N ARG A 22 3.83 4.05 8.16
CA ARG A 22 3.30 5.41 8.41
C ARG A 22 4.33 6.49 8.07
N LYS A 23 5.60 6.29 8.44
CA LYS A 23 6.68 7.25 8.15
C LYS A 23 6.91 7.40 6.64
N VAL A 24 6.99 6.27 5.94
CA VAL A 24 7.25 6.23 4.50
C VAL A 24 6.08 6.81 3.73
N THR A 25 4.85 6.39 4.01
CA THR A 25 3.65 6.90 3.31
C THR A 25 3.39 8.36 3.62
N GLY A 26 3.60 8.81 4.87
CA GLY A 26 3.57 10.23 5.22
C GLY A 26 4.56 11.05 4.41
N SER A 27 5.81 10.60 4.31
CA SER A 27 6.83 11.25 3.47
C SER A 27 6.44 11.28 1.99
N MET A 28 5.88 10.19 1.47
CA MET A 28 5.39 10.13 0.09
C MET A 28 4.24 11.12 -0.16
N PHE A 29 3.30 11.27 0.78
CA PHE A 29 2.19 12.21 0.64
C PHE A 29 2.64 13.66 0.77
N GLU A 30 3.61 13.96 1.65
CA GLU A 30 4.23 15.29 1.71
C GLU A 30 4.94 15.64 0.39
N LEU A 31 5.67 14.70 -0.20
CA LEU A 31 6.29 14.92 -1.52
C LEU A 31 5.23 15.09 -2.62
N ALA A 32 4.15 14.31 -2.60
CA ALA A 32 3.04 14.48 -3.53
C ALA A 32 2.42 15.88 -3.41
N LYS A 33 2.19 16.36 -2.18
CA LYS A 33 1.68 17.71 -1.93
C LYS A 33 2.65 18.79 -2.41
N TYR A 34 3.92 18.68 -2.02
CA TYR A 34 4.96 19.67 -2.34
C TYR A 34 5.18 19.81 -3.86
N TYR A 35 5.18 18.69 -4.59
CA TYR A 35 5.43 18.66 -6.03
C TYR A 35 4.16 18.67 -6.89
N GLU A 36 2.99 19.06 -6.35
CA GLU A 36 1.70 19.04 -7.07
C GLU A 36 1.77 19.68 -8.46
N ASN A 37 2.27 20.90 -8.53
CA ASN A 37 2.38 21.63 -9.79
C ASN A 37 3.25 20.91 -10.83
N TYR A 38 4.24 20.12 -10.38
CA TYR A 38 5.11 19.38 -11.29
C TYR A 38 4.42 18.13 -11.85
N TRP A 39 3.90 17.26 -10.99
CA TRP A 39 3.33 16.00 -11.46
C TRP A 39 1.94 16.16 -12.11
N ARG A 40 1.17 17.20 -11.76
CA ARG A 40 -0.15 17.46 -12.37
C ARG A 40 -0.02 17.90 -13.85
N ASN A 41 1.03 18.64 -14.18
CA ASN A 41 1.30 19.18 -15.52
C ASN A 41 2.25 18.31 -16.35
N ARG A 42 2.72 17.20 -15.79
CA ARG A 42 3.62 16.30 -16.50
C ARG A 42 2.85 15.55 -17.59
N ASP A 43 3.36 15.59 -18.82
CA ASP A 43 2.86 14.74 -19.90
C ASP A 43 2.96 13.27 -19.50
N LYS A 44 1.99 12.46 -19.95
CA LYS A 44 2.03 11.01 -19.78
C LYS A 44 3.23 10.43 -20.52
N THR A 45 4.39 10.39 -19.86
CA THR A 45 5.56 9.73 -20.41
C THR A 45 5.39 8.23 -20.18
N TRP A 46 4.70 7.56 -21.08
CA TRP A 46 4.77 6.10 -21.15
C TRP A 46 6.14 5.71 -21.68
N ARG A 47 7.13 5.63 -20.79
CA ARG A 47 8.40 4.99 -21.12
C ARG A 47 8.24 3.51 -20.84
N SER A 48 8.63 2.68 -21.80
CA SER A 48 8.83 1.25 -21.52
C SER A 48 9.75 1.14 -20.31
N LYS A 49 9.23 0.58 -19.21
CA LYS A 49 10.03 0.33 -18.02
C LYS A 49 11.07 -0.72 -18.43
N TYR A 50 12.33 -0.31 -18.53
CA TYR A 50 13.43 -1.24 -18.74
C TYR A 50 13.53 -2.16 -17.52
N ARG A 51 13.02 -3.38 -17.67
CA ARG A 51 13.16 -4.43 -16.67
C ARG A 51 14.56 -5.03 -16.74
N ARG A 52 15.13 -5.36 -15.58
CA ARG A 52 16.33 -6.19 -15.49
C ARG A 52 15.98 -7.41 -14.67
N GLU A 53 16.27 -8.58 -15.21
CA GLU A 53 16.20 -9.81 -14.45
C GLU A 53 17.20 -9.77 -13.29
N CYS A 54 16.74 -10.22 -12.13
CA CYS A 54 17.59 -10.35 -10.97
C CYS A 54 18.27 -11.71 -11.01
N PHE A 55 19.56 -11.73 -11.36
CA PHE A 55 20.40 -12.93 -11.30
C PHE A 55 21.06 -13.13 -9.92
N SER A 56 20.60 -12.41 -8.90
CA SER A 56 21.16 -12.50 -7.55
C SER A 56 20.69 -13.76 -6.81
N LYS A 57 21.37 -14.10 -5.70
CA LYS A 57 20.98 -15.25 -4.88
C LYS A 57 19.60 -15.02 -4.24
N ARG A 58 18.81 -16.11 -4.12
CA ARG A 58 17.51 -16.10 -3.43
C ARG A 58 17.63 -15.45 -2.05
N PRO A 59 16.76 -14.50 -1.68
CA PRO A 59 16.78 -13.89 -0.36
C PRO A 59 16.49 -14.94 0.71
N ILE A 60 16.91 -14.65 1.94
CA ILE A 60 16.56 -15.50 3.09
C ILE A 60 15.03 -15.52 3.21
N PRO A 61 14.39 -16.70 3.30
CA PRO A 61 12.95 -16.79 3.46
C PRO A 61 12.48 -16.02 4.71
N VAL A 62 11.50 -15.15 4.51
CA VAL A 62 10.85 -14.42 5.61
C VAL A 62 9.67 -15.25 6.09
N LYS A 63 9.62 -15.56 7.39
CA LYS A 63 8.44 -16.20 7.99
C LYS A 63 7.43 -15.12 8.33
N VAL A 64 6.27 -15.19 7.67
CA VAL A 64 5.16 -14.25 7.87
C VAL A 64 3.99 -15.01 8.49
N ASN A 65 3.43 -14.49 9.59
CA ASN A 65 2.19 -15.02 10.15
C ASN A 65 0.98 -14.42 9.41
N ILE A 66 0.70 -14.96 8.21
CA ILE A 66 -0.37 -14.46 7.33
C ILE A 66 -1.73 -14.45 8.07
N GLU A 67 -2.02 -15.51 8.83
CA GLU A 67 -3.26 -15.64 9.59
C GLU A 67 -3.38 -14.59 10.71
N GLY A 68 -2.29 -14.33 11.42
CA GLY A 68 -2.26 -13.27 12.44
C GLY A 68 -2.46 -11.87 11.85
N MET A 69 -1.83 -11.59 10.69
CA MET A 69 -2.01 -10.33 9.99
C MET A 69 -3.44 -10.16 9.43
N ARG A 70 -4.04 -11.25 8.94
CA ARG A 70 -5.44 -11.27 8.48
C ARG A 70 -6.39 -10.92 9.63
N LYS A 71 -6.26 -11.58 10.78
CA LYS A 71 -7.07 -11.29 11.97
C LYS A 71 -6.89 -9.85 12.47
N SER A 72 -5.65 -9.35 12.42
CA SER A 72 -5.36 -7.96 12.81
C SER A 72 -6.05 -6.99 11.87
N PHE A 73 -5.99 -7.22 10.55
CA PHE A 73 -6.72 -6.43 9.57
C PHE A 73 -8.23 -6.44 9.81
N GLU A 74 -8.84 -7.62 9.97
CA GLU A 74 -10.30 -7.77 10.16
C GLU A 74 -10.76 -7.07 11.43
N THR A 75 -10.03 -7.25 12.54
CA THR A 75 -10.36 -6.63 13.84
C THR A 75 -10.19 -5.11 13.78
N GLU A 76 -9.04 -4.62 13.32
CA GLU A 76 -8.76 -3.19 13.26
C GLU A 76 -9.71 -2.47 12.29
N PHE A 77 -10.08 -3.11 11.17
CA PHE A 77 -11.01 -2.51 10.21
C PHE A 77 -12.38 -2.24 10.83
N ILE A 78 -12.90 -3.17 11.64
CA ILE A 78 -14.18 -3.00 12.34
C ILE A 78 -14.13 -1.75 13.23
N ASP A 79 -13.03 -1.54 13.94
CA ASP A 79 -12.86 -0.42 14.87
C ASP A 79 -12.77 0.94 14.15
N ILE A 80 -12.20 0.98 12.93
CA ILE A 80 -11.96 2.23 12.20
C ILE A 80 -12.97 2.53 11.09
N ARG A 81 -13.87 1.61 10.74
CA ARG A 81 -14.75 1.74 9.55
C ARG A 81 -15.54 3.04 9.51
N ASP A 82 -16.00 3.51 10.67
CA ASP A 82 -16.80 4.73 10.75
C ASP A 82 -15.94 5.97 10.52
N ASN A 83 -14.69 5.94 11.02
CA ASN A 83 -13.71 6.99 10.78
C ASN A 83 -13.21 7.00 9.32
N LEU A 84 -13.17 5.85 8.65
CA LEU A 84 -12.77 5.75 7.24
C LEU A 84 -13.69 6.54 6.30
N ARG A 85 -14.96 6.75 6.66
CA ARG A 85 -15.90 7.60 5.89
C ARG A 85 -15.45 9.06 5.76
N ASN A 86 -14.53 9.52 6.63
CA ASN A 86 -13.94 10.85 6.52
C ASN A 86 -12.93 10.95 5.35
N TYR A 87 -12.41 9.82 4.87
CA TYR A 87 -11.33 9.77 3.89
C TYR A 87 -11.69 9.00 2.62
N LEU A 88 -12.65 8.08 2.70
CA LEU A 88 -13.03 7.18 1.62
C LEU A 88 -14.53 7.31 1.31
N PRO A 89 -14.93 7.20 0.04
CA PRO A 89 -16.33 7.10 -0.34
C PRO A 89 -16.93 5.75 0.08
N ASP A 90 -18.25 5.71 0.23
CA ASP A 90 -18.99 4.55 0.75
C ASP A 90 -18.85 3.29 -0.11
N ASP A 91 -18.68 3.42 -1.43
CA ASP A 91 -18.50 2.29 -2.34
C ASP A 91 -17.17 1.55 -2.11
N ILE A 92 -16.10 2.30 -1.82
CA ILE A 92 -14.81 1.74 -1.46
C ILE A 92 -14.88 1.08 -0.09
N ILE A 93 -15.56 1.69 0.88
CA ILE A 93 -15.74 1.11 2.22
C ILE A 93 -16.54 -0.19 2.12
N ALA A 94 -17.64 -0.21 1.38
CA ALA A 94 -18.44 -1.42 1.14
C ALA A 94 -17.61 -2.53 0.47
N SER A 95 -16.70 -2.17 -0.45
CA SER A 95 -15.78 -3.12 -1.06
C SER A 95 -14.82 -3.74 -0.04
N VAL A 96 -14.32 -2.96 0.93
CA VAL A 96 -13.47 -3.47 2.01
C VAL A 96 -14.28 -4.29 3.03
N GLU A 97 -15.51 -3.88 3.34
CA GLU A 97 -16.42 -4.68 4.19
C GLU A 97 -16.68 -6.05 3.58
N ASN A 98 -16.86 -6.12 2.25
CA ASN A 98 -17.03 -7.38 1.54
C ASN A 98 -15.79 -8.27 1.63
N ILE A 99 -14.58 -7.69 1.56
CA ILE A 99 -13.32 -8.40 1.80
C ILE A 99 -13.28 -9.02 3.20
N VAL A 100 -13.67 -8.26 4.23
CA VAL A 100 -13.67 -8.72 5.62
C VAL A 100 -14.75 -9.79 5.87
N ASN A 101 -15.96 -9.59 5.37
CA ASN A 101 -17.10 -10.45 5.71
C ASN A 101 -17.19 -11.72 4.84
N ASN A 102 -16.82 -11.61 3.56
CA ASN A 102 -17.02 -12.68 2.58
C ASN A 102 -15.71 -13.29 2.08
N GLY A 103 -14.55 -12.82 2.57
CA GLY A 103 -13.24 -13.36 2.19
C GLY A 103 -12.81 -12.99 0.77
N ASP A 104 -13.41 -11.94 0.19
CA ASP A 104 -12.94 -11.37 -1.06
C ASP A 104 -11.50 -10.84 -0.94
N SER A 105 -10.86 -10.50 -2.06
CA SER A 105 -9.47 -10.07 -2.06
C SER A 105 -9.29 -8.62 -2.50
N PHE A 106 -8.30 -7.95 -1.91
CA PHE A 106 -7.83 -6.66 -2.40
C PHE A 106 -7.29 -6.81 -3.82
N ASN A 107 -8.07 -6.34 -4.79
CA ASN A 107 -7.56 -6.16 -6.14
C ASN A 107 -6.77 -4.84 -6.25
N GLU A 108 -5.96 -4.76 -7.29
CA GLU A 108 -5.04 -3.64 -7.53
C GLU A 108 -5.77 -2.32 -7.78
N GLU A 109 -6.94 -2.38 -8.40
CA GLU A 109 -7.75 -1.19 -8.70
C GLU A 109 -8.28 -0.55 -7.42
N LEU A 110 -8.94 -1.35 -6.57
CA LEU A 110 -9.42 -0.93 -5.25
C LEU A 110 -8.28 -0.37 -4.42
N TRP A 111 -7.15 -1.07 -4.38
CA TRP A 111 -5.97 -0.61 -3.64
C TRP A 111 -5.47 0.75 -4.14
N SER A 112 -5.40 0.95 -5.47
CA SER A 112 -4.99 2.25 -6.03
C SER A 112 -5.93 3.38 -5.63
N LYS A 113 -7.25 3.15 -5.67
CA LYS A 113 -8.26 4.13 -5.26
C LYS A 113 -8.17 4.46 -3.77
N ILE A 114 -7.96 3.46 -2.91
CA ILE A 114 -7.74 3.65 -1.47
C ILE A 114 -6.55 4.58 -1.23
N VAL A 115 -5.40 4.29 -1.84
CA VAL A 115 -4.18 5.10 -1.67
C VAL A 115 -4.38 6.52 -2.17
N TYR A 116 -5.04 6.68 -3.32
CA TYR A 116 -5.33 7.99 -3.92
C TYR A 116 -6.25 8.87 -3.07
N HIS A 117 -7.31 8.29 -2.52
CA HIS A 117 -8.18 9.01 -1.59
C HIS A 117 -7.44 9.41 -0.31
N HIS A 118 -6.61 8.52 0.26
CA HIS A 118 -5.80 8.88 1.42
C HIS A 118 -4.82 10.01 1.09
N ALA A 119 -4.18 10.00 -0.08
CA ALA A 119 -3.29 11.07 -0.51
C ALA A 119 -4.04 12.40 -0.67
N ALA A 120 -5.22 12.39 -1.30
CA ALA A 120 -6.06 13.56 -1.49
C ALA A 120 -6.58 14.13 -0.16
N ALA A 121 -7.04 13.27 0.74
CA ALA A 121 -7.44 13.66 2.09
C ALA A 121 -6.26 14.24 2.88
N TYR A 122 -5.07 13.60 2.83
CA TYR A 122 -3.87 14.05 3.52
C TYR A 122 -3.45 15.47 3.12
N LYS A 123 -3.61 15.85 1.85
CA LYS A 123 -3.30 17.20 1.35
C LYS A 123 -3.98 18.30 2.19
N ASN A 124 -5.23 18.06 2.58
CA ASN A 124 -6.09 19.02 3.27
C ASN A 124 -5.92 19.00 4.81
N LEU A 125 -5.10 18.09 5.34
CA LEU A 125 -4.81 18.02 6.77
C LEU A 125 -3.64 18.93 7.15
N HIS A 126 -3.82 19.63 8.26
CA HIS A 126 -2.81 20.54 8.82
C HIS A 126 -2.29 20.07 10.18
N ASP A 127 -3.13 19.40 10.97
CA ASP A 127 -2.73 18.85 12.27
C ASP A 127 -2.01 17.50 12.12
N GLU A 128 -0.91 17.33 12.85
CA GLU A 128 -0.11 16.11 12.83
C GLU A 128 -0.85 14.91 13.44
N GLY A 129 -1.76 15.15 14.39
CA GLY A 129 -2.63 14.11 14.95
C GLY A 129 -3.62 13.56 13.93
N ASP A 130 -4.25 14.43 13.15
CA ASP A 130 -5.18 14.00 12.08
C ASP A 130 -4.44 13.31 10.94
N LYS A 131 -3.27 13.82 10.54
CA LYS A 131 -2.39 13.12 9.58
C LYS A 131 -2.03 11.74 10.08
N TYR A 132 -1.67 11.60 11.36
CA TYR A 132 -1.37 10.31 11.97
C TYR A 132 -2.57 9.35 11.90
N ARG A 133 -3.79 9.82 12.24
CA ARG A 133 -5.01 9.01 12.17
C ARG A 133 -5.30 8.52 10.74
N LEU A 134 -5.14 9.38 9.74
CA LEU A 134 -5.29 9.01 8.34
C LEU A 134 -4.23 7.97 7.91
N LEU A 135 -2.96 8.16 8.29
CA LEU A 135 -1.90 7.20 7.96
C LEU A 135 -2.11 5.87 8.70
N ASP A 136 -2.67 5.91 9.91
CA ASP A 136 -3.01 4.72 10.68
C ASP A 136 -4.16 3.93 10.05
N SER A 137 -5.18 4.63 9.53
CA SER A 137 -6.27 4.00 8.80
C SER A 137 -5.79 3.37 7.50
N LEU A 138 -4.88 4.04 6.77
CA LEU A 138 -4.24 3.47 5.59
C LEU A 138 -3.40 2.22 5.93
N LYS A 139 -2.71 2.24 7.07
CA LYS A 139 -1.94 1.09 7.57
C LYS A 139 -2.85 -0.12 7.78
N THR A 140 -4.03 0.07 8.36
CA THR A 140 -4.97 -1.04 8.57
C THR A 140 -5.38 -1.66 7.25
N LEU A 141 -5.73 -0.84 6.25
CA LEU A 141 -6.06 -1.35 4.90
C LEU A 141 -4.87 -2.02 4.20
N TRP A 142 -3.65 -1.51 4.44
CA TRP A 142 -2.42 -2.11 3.95
C TRP A 142 -2.18 -3.52 4.52
N LEU A 143 -2.56 -3.81 5.77
CA LEU A 143 -2.44 -5.17 6.32
C LEU A 143 -3.22 -6.18 5.47
N GLY A 144 -4.45 -5.85 5.10
CA GLY A 144 -5.27 -6.68 4.21
C GLY A 144 -4.65 -6.82 2.81
N ARG A 145 -4.14 -5.73 2.24
CA ARG A 145 -3.42 -5.77 0.95
C ARG A 145 -2.16 -6.63 1.01
N PHE A 146 -1.43 -6.57 2.12
CA PHE A 146 -0.20 -7.32 2.36
C PHE A 146 -0.49 -8.82 2.47
N VAL A 147 -1.53 -9.22 3.22
CA VAL A 147 -1.99 -10.61 3.30
C VAL A 147 -2.26 -11.15 1.89
N ARG A 148 -3.01 -10.41 1.07
CA ARG A 148 -3.28 -10.80 -0.32
C ARG A 148 -2.00 -10.95 -1.14
N TYR A 149 -1.07 -10.00 -1.02
CA TYR A 149 0.21 -10.08 -1.73
C TYR A 149 1.04 -11.29 -1.30
N ALA A 150 1.16 -11.53 0.00
CA ALA A 150 1.90 -12.66 0.55
C ALA A 150 1.36 -14.01 0.06
N GLU A 151 0.03 -14.14 -0.06
CA GLU A 151 -0.60 -15.33 -0.63
C GLU A 151 -0.33 -15.50 -2.13
N GLN A 152 -0.32 -14.39 -2.89
CA GLN A 152 -0.05 -14.42 -4.34
C GLN A 152 1.38 -14.88 -4.63
N VAL A 153 2.37 -14.43 -3.84
CA VAL A 153 3.80 -14.66 -4.13
C VAL A 153 4.41 -15.84 -3.39
N LYS A 154 3.64 -16.60 -2.60
CA LYS A 154 4.18 -17.65 -1.71
C LYS A 154 5.00 -18.72 -2.43
N ASP A 155 4.63 -19.04 -3.66
CA ASP A 155 5.26 -20.08 -4.50
C ASP A 155 6.06 -19.47 -5.68
N MET A 156 6.17 -18.14 -5.73
CA MET A 156 6.85 -17.40 -6.80
C MET A 156 8.35 -17.22 -6.50
N ASP A 157 9.16 -17.16 -7.54
CA ASP A 157 10.53 -16.67 -7.44
C ASP A 157 10.60 -15.13 -7.43
N ILE A 158 11.82 -14.58 -7.27
CA ILE A 158 12.02 -13.12 -7.19
C ILE A 158 11.55 -12.42 -8.47
N ASN A 159 11.84 -12.99 -9.64
CA ASN A 159 11.52 -12.36 -10.91
C ASN A 159 10.02 -12.40 -11.18
N GLU A 160 9.35 -13.49 -10.80
CA GLU A 160 7.88 -13.61 -10.84
C GLU A 160 7.20 -12.62 -9.88
N ALA A 161 7.69 -12.51 -8.64
CA ALA A 161 7.18 -11.56 -7.66
C ALA A 161 7.40 -10.10 -8.12
N GLU A 162 8.58 -9.78 -8.68
CA GLU A 162 8.86 -8.47 -9.27
C GLU A 162 7.94 -8.19 -10.45
N TRP A 163 7.70 -9.18 -11.32
CA TRP A 163 6.75 -9.04 -12.43
C TRP A 163 5.36 -8.68 -11.94
N LEU A 164 4.89 -9.37 -10.89
CA LEU A 164 3.61 -9.06 -10.26
C LEU A 164 3.60 -7.61 -9.73
N ILE A 165 4.60 -7.18 -8.97
CA ILE A 165 4.70 -5.79 -8.46
C ILE A 165 4.61 -4.77 -9.60
N GLN A 166 5.31 -4.99 -10.71
CA GLN A 166 5.28 -4.06 -11.85
C GLN A 166 3.89 -3.98 -12.48
N GLN A 167 3.18 -5.11 -12.62
CA GLN A 167 1.80 -5.12 -13.11
C GLN A 167 0.86 -4.33 -12.18
N GLN A 168 1.03 -4.47 -10.86
CA GLN A 168 0.25 -3.68 -9.91
C GLN A 168 0.56 -2.18 -10.01
N ALA A 169 1.84 -1.81 -10.18
CA ALA A 169 2.24 -0.42 -10.37
C ALA A 169 1.67 0.20 -11.66
N GLU A 170 1.50 -0.58 -12.72
CA GLU A 170 0.84 -0.13 -13.95
C GLU A 170 -0.64 0.24 -13.72
N VAL A 171 -1.31 -0.38 -12.75
CA VAL A 171 -2.70 -0.02 -12.38
C VAL A 171 -2.77 1.39 -11.82
N PHE A 172 -1.78 1.80 -11.01
CA PHE A 172 -1.66 3.19 -10.54
C PHE A 172 -1.48 4.15 -11.71
N GLU A 173 -0.55 3.87 -12.62
CA GLU A 173 -0.32 4.72 -13.81
C GLU A 173 -1.58 4.85 -14.68
N LYS A 174 -2.34 3.76 -14.88
CA LYS A 174 -3.61 3.76 -15.61
C LYS A 174 -4.68 4.59 -14.88
N ASN A 175 -4.73 4.50 -13.55
CA ASN A 175 -5.71 5.22 -12.72
C ASN A 175 -5.25 6.63 -12.33
N PHE A 176 -4.14 7.13 -12.87
CA PHE A 176 -3.59 8.43 -12.49
C PHE A 176 -4.52 9.61 -12.85
N ASP A 177 -5.32 9.48 -13.91
CA ASP A 177 -6.32 10.51 -14.24
C ASP A 177 -7.44 10.59 -13.18
N TYR A 178 -7.84 9.45 -12.62
CA TYR A 178 -8.77 9.39 -11.49
C TYR A 178 -8.16 10.06 -10.25
N PHE A 179 -6.88 9.83 -9.96
CA PHE A 179 -6.19 10.53 -8.88
C PHE A 179 -6.23 12.05 -9.07
N LYS A 180 -5.87 12.54 -10.27
CA LYS A 180 -5.91 13.98 -10.59
C LYS A 180 -7.30 14.60 -10.42
N SER A 181 -8.38 13.84 -10.64
CA SER A 181 -9.73 14.37 -10.50
C SER A 181 -10.20 14.52 -9.06
N ILE A 182 -9.55 13.83 -8.10
CA ILE A 182 -9.93 13.85 -6.68
C ILE A 182 -8.92 14.57 -5.77
N TYR A 183 -7.71 14.85 -6.25
CA TYR A 183 -6.64 15.54 -5.51
C TYR A 183 -6.74 17.06 -5.62
#